data_AF-A0A970KRC6-F1
#
_entry.id   AF-A0A970KRC6-F1
#
_cell.length_a   1.000
_cell.length_b   1.000
_cell.length_c   1.000
_cell.angle_alpha   90.00
_cell.angle_beta   90.00
_cell.angle_gamma   90.00
#
_symmetry.space_group_name_H-M   'P 1'
#
loop_
_entity.id
_entity.type
_entity.pdbx_description
1 polymer ?
#
loop_
_entity_poly.entity_id
_entity_poly.type
_entity_poly.pdbx_seq_one_letter_code
_entity_poly.pdbx_strand_id
1 'polypeptide(L)'
;MKSIVFAVLTVATVILTLLQKWFHLQKIKARVLSLGGTVLRVEKKKIGPFVGIRKSQTVYKFIYEEKGRIYVGWVKFGALPHADWLLQSKEEQYEVLAGKL
;
A
#
# COMPACT_ATOMS: atom_id res chain seq x y z
N MET A 1 31.04 -24.20 3.32
CA MET A 1 29.68 -24.48 3.87
C MET A 1 29.02 -23.27 4.52
N LYS A 2 29.63 -22.62 5.53
CA LYS A 2 29.01 -21.48 6.26
C LYS A 2 28.57 -20.31 5.36
N SER A 3 29.38 -19.93 4.36
CA SER A 3 29.08 -18.82 3.44
C SER A 3 27.91 -19.10 2.48
N ILE A 4 27.72 -20.36 2.07
CA ILE A 4 26.61 -20.77 1.19
C ILE A 4 25.29 -20.70 1.95
N VAL A 5 25.27 -21.17 3.20
CA VAL A 5 24.09 -21.07 4.08
C VAL A 5 23.69 -19.61 4.30
N PHE A 6 24.66 -18.72 4.52
CA PHE A 6 24.42 -17.28 4.69
C PHE A 6 23.86 -16.63 3.42
N ALA A 7 24.40 -17.00 2.25
CA ALA A 7 23.90 -16.51 0.96
C ALA A 7 22.45 -16.96 0.70
N VAL A 8 22.13 -18.24 0.95
CA VAL A 8 20.76 -18.77 0.78
C VAL A 8 19.76 -18.07 1.69
N LEU A 9 20.11 -17.86 2.97
CA LEU A 9 19.27 -17.10 3.92
C LEU A 9 19.05 -15.65 3.48
N THR A 10 20.08 -15.01 2.96
CA THR A 10 19.99 -13.62 2.47
C THR A 10 19.07 -13.55 1.25
N VAL A 11 19.20 -14.48 0.30
CA VAL A 11 18.32 -14.53 -0.88
C VAL A 11 16.87 -14.81 -0.46
N ALA A 12 16.65 -15.76 0.44
CA ALA A 12 15.32 -16.09 0.94
C ALA A 12 14.65 -14.89 1.63
N THR A 13 15.38 -14.15 2.47
CA THR A 13 14.82 -12.95 3.12
C THR A 13 14.45 -11.86 2.13
N VAL A 14 15.29 -11.61 1.11
CA VAL A 14 14.96 -10.64 0.05
C VAL A 14 13.69 -11.06 -0.69
N ILE A 15 13.59 -12.33 -1.11
CA ILE A 15 12.40 -12.86 -1.81
C ILE A 15 11.15 -12.69 -0.94
N LEU A 16 11.21 -13.05 0.34
CA LEU A 16 10.09 -12.91 1.27
C LEU A 16 9.64 -11.45 1.40
N THR A 17 10.56 -10.49 1.49
CA THR A 17 10.20 -9.06 1.58
C THR A 17 9.54 -8.54 0.30
N LEU A 18 9.99 -8.98 -0.87
CA LEU A 18 9.39 -8.61 -2.16
C LEU A 18 8.00 -9.23 -2.31
N LEU A 19 7.84 -10.49 -1.93
CA LEU A 19 6.58 -11.19 -1.97
C LEU A 19 5.54 -10.54 -1.03
N GLN A 20 5.95 -10.19 0.18
CA GLN A 20 5.09 -9.47 1.13
C GLN A 20 4.62 -8.13 0.57
N LYS A 21 5.53 -7.35 -0.05
CA LYS A 21 5.19 -6.09 -0.72
C LYS A 21 4.17 -6.33 -1.84
N TRP A 22 4.36 -7.36 -2.65
CA TRP A 22 3.44 -7.70 -3.74
C TRP A 22 2.05 -8.08 -3.22
N PHE A 23 1.96 -8.91 -2.19
CA PHE A 23 0.69 -9.26 -1.55
C PHE A 23 -0.06 -8.04 -1.01
N HIS A 24 0.62 -7.10 -0.35
CA HIS A 24 0.00 -5.87 0.12
C HIS A 24 -0.59 -5.04 -1.03
N LEU A 25 0.16 -4.90 -2.14
CA LEU A 25 -0.31 -4.18 -3.31
C LEU A 25 -1.53 -4.86 -3.95
N GLN A 26 -1.52 -6.20 -4.06
CA GLN A 26 -2.66 -6.95 -4.57
C GLN A 26 -3.90 -6.77 -3.67
N LYS A 27 -3.74 -6.80 -2.34
CA LYS A 27 -4.84 -6.53 -1.41
C LYS A 27 -5.42 -5.12 -1.57
N ILE A 28 -4.58 -4.10 -1.76
CA ILE A 28 -5.03 -2.72 -2.03
C ILE A 28 -5.82 -2.66 -3.32
N LYS A 29 -5.29 -3.24 -4.40
CA LYS A 29 -5.98 -3.28 -5.70
C LYS A 29 -7.32 -4.01 -5.61
N ALA A 30 -7.35 -5.20 -5.01
CA ALA A 30 -8.56 -5.97 -4.84
C ALA A 30 -9.60 -5.22 -3.99
N ARG A 31 -9.16 -4.54 -2.92
CA ARG A 31 -10.06 -3.75 -2.08
C ARG A 31 -10.67 -2.58 -2.84
N VAL A 32 -9.87 -1.82 -3.59
CA VAL A 32 -10.36 -0.71 -4.40
C VAL A 32 -11.26 -1.18 -5.55
N LEU A 33 -10.91 -2.29 -6.19
CA LEU A 33 -11.75 -2.92 -7.21
C LEU A 33 -13.11 -3.36 -6.65
N SER A 34 -13.16 -3.88 -5.42
CA SER A 34 -14.42 -4.22 -4.74
C SER A 34 -15.30 -3.01 -4.41
N LEU A 35 -14.72 -1.81 -4.39
CA LEU A 35 -15.47 -0.56 -4.26
C LEU A 35 -15.94 -0.03 -5.63
N GLY A 36 -15.60 -0.71 -6.72
CA GLY A 36 -15.87 -0.23 -8.08
C GLY A 36 -14.88 0.85 -8.55
N GLY A 37 -13.71 0.93 -7.91
CA GLY A 37 -12.68 1.92 -8.24
C GLY A 37 -11.42 1.33 -8.87
N THR A 38 -10.52 2.21 -9.28
CA THR A 38 -9.19 1.88 -9.83
C THR A 38 -8.09 2.54 -8.99
N VAL A 39 -7.06 1.77 -8.64
CA VAL A 39 -5.89 2.30 -7.92
C VAL A 39 -5.01 3.08 -8.90
N LEU A 40 -4.81 4.37 -8.65
CA LEU A 40 -3.93 5.23 -9.44
C LEU A 40 -2.49 5.18 -8.93
N ARG A 41 -2.30 5.23 -7.60
CA ARG A 41 -0.97 5.28 -6.98
C ARG A 41 -0.96 4.62 -5.62
N VAL A 42 0.14 3.95 -5.27
CA VAL A 42 0.37 3.41 -3.93
C VAL A 42 1.76 3.81 -3.44
N GLU A 43 1.82 4.38 -2.24
CA GLU A 43 3.05 4.82 -1.59
C GLU A 43 3.20 4.17 -0.22
N LYS A 44 4.35 3.54 0.03
CA LYS A 44 4.70 3.09 1.37
C LYS A 44 5.06 4.30 2.22
N LYS A 45 4.46 4.42 3.41
CA LYS A 45 4.73 5.50 4.37
C LYS A 45 5.16 4.89 5.71
N LYS A 46 5.98 5.65 6.46
CA LYS A 46 6.37 5.29 7.84
C LYS A 46 5.32 5.74 8.86
N ILE A 47 4.56 6.79 8.53
CA ILE A 47 3.55 7.43 9.39
C ILE A 47 2.26 7.55 8.57
N GLY A 48 1.12 7.49 9.24
CA GLY A 48 -0.21 7.70 8.64
C GLY A 48 -1.24 8.03 9.70
N PRO A 49 -2.53 8.13 9.34
CA PRO A 49 -3.63 8.48 10.23
C PRO A 49 -4.04 7.31 11.16
N PHE A 50 -3.06 6.56 11.65
CA PHE A 50 -3.25 5.42 12.55
C PHE A 50 -2.55 5.70 13.86
N VAL A 51 -3.26 5.49 14.97
CA VAL A 51 -2.67 5.57 16.31
C VAL A 51 -1.82 4.32 16.57
N GLY A 52 -0.62 4.50 17.12
CA GLY A 52 0.22 3.39 17.61
C GLY A 52 0.79 2.47 16.52
N ILE A 53 1.43 3.03 15.48
CA ILE A 53 2.10 2.24 14.43
C ILE A 53 3.33 1.54 15.00
N ARG A 54 3.33 0.20 15.03
CA ARG A 54 4.46 -0.63 15.48
C ARG A 54 5.48 -0.83 14.36
N LYS A 55 6.75 -1.11 14.71
CA LYS A 55 7.85 -1.36 13.74
C LYS A 55 7.58 -2.51 12.76
N SER A 56 6.79 -3.51 13.15
CA SER A 56 6.41 -4.64 12.30
C SER A 56 5.25 -4.33 11.36
N GLN A 57 4.63 -3.15 11.47
CA GLN A 57 3.52 -2.74 10.64
C GLN A 57 4.00 -1.94 9.43
N THR A 58 3.33 -2.14 8.30
CA THR A 58 3.56 -1.37 7.09
C THR A 58 2.35 -0.53 6.76
N VAL A 59 2.55 0.78 6.64
CA VAL A 59 1.50 1.73 6.24
C VAL A 59 1.65 2.06 4.75
N TYR A 60 0.53 2.08 4.05
CA TYR A 60 0.45 2.58 2.69
C TYR A 60 -0.57 3.71 2.60
N LYS A 61 -0.21 4.75 1.85
CA LYS A 61 -1.16 5.72 1.30
C LYS A 61 -1.44 5.30 -0.14
N PHE A 62 -2.71 5.24 -0.53
CA PHE A 62 -3.08 4.96 -1.91
C PHE A 62 -4.08 5.98 -2.42
N ILE A 63 -3.97 6.29 -3.69
CA ILE A 63 -4.90 7.17 -4.41
C ILE A 63 -5.70 6.27 -5.33
N TYR A 64 -7.01 6.41 -5.29
CA TYR A 64 -7.90 5.64 -6.14
C TYR A 64 -8.97 6.53 -6.75
N GLU A 65 -9.44 6.13 -7.92
CA GLU A 65 -10.57 6.75 -8.60
C GLU A 65 -11.80 5.86 -8.42
N GLU A 66 -12.94 6.44 -8.08
CA GLU A 66 -14.23 5.77 -8.07
C GLU A 66 -15.27 6.72 -8.68
N LYS A 67 -15.95 6.30 -9.76
CA LYS A 67 -16.98 7.08 -10.46
C LYS A 67 -16.51 8.50 -10.87
N GLY A 68 -15.29 8.62 -11.39
CA GLY A 68 -14.72 9.89 -11.85
C GLY A 68 -14.26 10.84 -10.73
N ARG A 69 -14.30 10.40 -9.46
CA ARG A 69 -13.79 11.15 -8.31
C ARG A 69 -12.53 10.50 -7.77
N ILE A 70 -11.57 11.31 -7.38
CA ILE A 70 -10.30 10.86 -6.81
C ILE A 70 -10.38 10.90 -5.29
N TYR A 71 -9.96 9.81 -4.67
CA TYR A 71 -9.98 9.59 -3.23
C TYR A 71 -8.60 9.20 -2.71
N VAL A 72 -8.39 9.43 -1.42
CA VAL A 72 -7.16 9.07 -0.71
C VAL A 72 -7.48 8.04 0.35
N GLY A 73 -6.99 6.82 0.14
CA GLY A 73 -7.05 5.75 1.12
C GLY A 73 -5.74 5.59 1.88
N TRP A 74 -5.86 5.06 3.08
CA TRP A 74 -4.76 4.59 3.90
C TRP A 74 -5.03 3.16 4.34
N VAL A 75 -3.97 2.37 4.41
CA VAL A 75 -4.04 1.02 4.98
C VAL A 75 -2.82 0.74 5.82
N LYS A 76 -3.02 0.06 6.94
CA LYS A 76 -1.95 -0.45 7.81
C LYS A 76 -2.03 -1.97 7.85
N PHE A 77 -0.99 -2.62 7.33
CA PHE A 77 -0.80 -4.08 7.41
C PHE A 77 0.05 -4.41 8.63
N GLY A 78 -0.40 -5.37 9.45
CA GLY A 78 0.36 -5.86 10.60
C GLY A 78 0.83 -7.31 10.46
N ALA A 79 1.36 -7.85 11.56
CA ALA A 79 1.80 -9.25 11.65
C ALA A 79 0.62 -10.25 11.68
N LEU A 80 -0.59 -9.77 12.01
CA LEU A 80 -1.82 -10.53 11.93
C LEU A 80 -2.49 -10.30 10.57
N PRO A 81 -3.29 -11.25 10.04
CA PRO A 81 -3.89 -11.16 8.71
C PRO A 81 -4.87 -9.99 8.51
N HIS A 82 -5.16 -9.26 9.59
CA HIS A 82 -5.99 -8.06 9.58
C HIS A 82 -5.24 -6.85 9.02
N ALA A 83 -5.95 -6.10 8.17
CA ALA A 83 -5.50 -4.83 7.63
C ALA A 83 -6.49 -3.75 8.07
N ASP A 84 -5.97 -2.69 8.68
CA ASP A 84 -6.80 -1.55 9.09
C ASP A 84 -6.91 -0.59 7.90
N TRP A 85 -8.13 -0.41 7.40
CA TRP A 85 -8.40 0.45 6.25
C TRP A 85 -9.03 1.75 6.70
N LEU A 86 -8.55 2.85 6.12
CA LEU A 86 -9.14 4.17 6.29
C LEU A 86 -9.32 4.78 4.90
N LEU A 87 -10.56 4.77 4.41
CA LEU A 87 -10.91 5.40 3.14
C LEU A 87 -11.32 6.84 3.46
N GLN A 88 -10.52 7.82 3.06
CA GLN A 88 -10.84 9.23 3.25
C GLN A 88 -11.22 9.86 1.90
N SER A 89 -12.38 10.52 1.87
CA SER A 89 -12.74 11.43 0.79
C SER A 89 -12.03 12.76 1.01
N LYS A 90 -10.78 12.85 0.58
CA LYS A 90 -10.16 14.16 0.39
C LYS A 90 -10.18 14.46 -1.10
N GLU A 91 -11.11 15.32 -1.47
CA GLU A 91 -11.24 15.99 -2.76
C GLU A 91 -10.09 17.00 -2.87
N GLU A 92 -8.86 16.51 -3.04
CA GLU A 92 -7.77 17.36 -3.51
C GLU A 92 -7.86 17.34 -5.03
N GLN A 93 -8.49 18.40 -5.54
CA GLN A 93 -8.53 18.81 -6.94
C GLN A 93 -7.22 18.41 -7.65
N TYR A 94 -7.29 17.38 -8.48
CA TYR A 94 -6.35 17.22 -9.59
C TYR A 94 -6.73 18.19 -10.73
N GLU A 95 -7.09 19.44 -10.41
CA GLU A 95 -7.13 20.56 -11.36
C GLU A 95 -5.70 21.03 -11.64
N VAL A 96 -4.81 20.18 -12.17
CA VAL A 96 -3.52 20.70 -12.70
C VAL A 96 -3.05 19.99 -13.97
N LEU A 97 -3.57 18.80 -14.32
CA LEU A 97 -3.02 18.06 -15.47
C LEU A 97 -3.92 18.02 -16.72
N ALA A 98 -5.11 18.62 -16.69
CA ALA A 98 -5.98 18.74 -17.87
C ALA A 98 -5.86 20.09 -18.61
N GLY A 99 -4.99 21.01 -18.16
CA GLY A 99 -4.93 22.39 -18.66
C GLY A 99 -3.60 22.85 -19.27
N LYS A 100 -2.66 21.94 -19.54
CA LYS A 100 -1.42 22.25 -20.27
C LYS A 100 -1.00 21.08 -21.16
N LEU A 101 -1.67 20.96 -22.30
CA LEU A 101 -1.11 20.47 -23.56
C LEU A 101 -1.77 21.26 -24.69
#